data_AF-A0ABD6RE62-F1
#
_entry.id   AF-A0ABD6RE62-F1
#
_cell.length_a   1.000
_cell.length_b   1.000
_cell.length_c   1.000
_cell.angle_alpha   90.00
_cell.angle_beta   90.00
_cell.angle_gamma   90.00
#
_symmetry.space_group_name_H-M   'P 1'
#
loop_
_entity.id
_entity.type
_entity.pdbx_description
1 polymer ?
#
loop_
_entity_poly.entity_id
_entity_poly.type
_entity_poly.pdbx_seq_one_letter_code
_entity_poly.pdbx_strand_id
1 'polypeptide(L)'
;MLVFNEINLEEYFEQKYEKGFFMVNDIRGRGILSDEINELIVPHRPGSYFLSKRTPKRVLEVDFSLKGVSLFELRKRIDELNGLLNTDEPVKITFTDEPDIVYYGIKESVAETLEKSNIHQATITLICPMPYKLGKEQTVEFKKDVNGLVANIQNKGTVHSNPIIEIDITKPNTFLDVWFGGVSLSDRDYFRIGMPLKTVEKPVERNQRILWDEMATTVGWSKVSSMEDGEPVGEMKSDKYQFYCSDFGTGTGKGWHGAAVKKSIPGGPVQDFIMQAYVTCKSKKINEMGRVEIAILDENSKILSKIAMNDLYWQAEQNFGTMVIGYDNKPGKTGLIYESGDYPNTWNQYFGRLWIARTGNVWEAYISKFLPGTEKDDSERFARWTDKDNKHMEKAAQIQISIMQWQDVPPVEAMTVSDLKFWKVNLNNQNTPPYIVDVGDKVVIDTENSHVTIEGKNAINIKEFFSNFPVINKGMNILEIMPSDIGTAKVTYRERFR
;
A
#
# COMPACT_ATOMS: atom_id res chain seq x y z
N MET A 1 -14.64 3.43 -39.21
CA MET A 1 -15.55 3.78 -38.12
C MET A 1 -14.76 4.17 -36.88
N LEU A 2 -15.24 5.18 -36.16
CA LEU A 2 -14.65 5.71 -34.93
C LEU A 2 -15.28 5.02 -33.71
N VAL A 3 -14.43 4.46 -32.84
CA VAL A 3 -14.83 3.99 -31.51
C VAL A 3 -14.27 4.97 -30.49
N PHE A 4 -15.15 5.65 -29.76
CA PHE A 4 -14.81 6.65 -28.75
C PHE A 4 -15.26 6.14 -27.38
N ASN A 5 -14.32 6.01 -26.46
CA ASN A 5 -14.57 5.46 -25.12
C ASN A 5 -15.32 4.11 -25.15
N GLU A 6 -14.85 3.19 -26.00
CA GLU A 6 -15.44 1.86 -26.22
C GLU A 6 -16.84 1.85 -26.87
N ILE A 7 -17.34 3.01 -27.30
CA ILE A 7 -18.61 3.14 -28.01
C ILE A 7 -18.32 3.36 -29.50
N ASN A 8 -18.77 2.42 -30.34
CA ASN A 8 -18.83 2.65 -31.77
C ASN A 8 -19.99 3.62 -32.06
N LEU A 9 -19.66 4.86 -32.44
CA LEU A 9 -20.67 5.91 -32.61
C LEU A 9 -21.64 5.60 -33.76
N GLU A 10 -21.16 4.99 -34.84
CA GLU A 10 -22.01 4.62 -35.99
C GLU A 10 -23.04 3.56 -35.56
N GLU A 11 -22.58 2.47 -34.94
CA GLU A 11 -23.46 1.40 -34.43
C GLU A 11 -24.42 1.90 -33.33
N TYR A 12 -23.96 2.79 -32.45
CA TYR A 12 -24.79 3.37 -31.39
C TYR A 12 -26.00 4.11 -31.97
N PHE A 13 -25.78 4.96 -32.98
CA PHE A 13 -26.87 5.70 -33.61
C PHE A 13 -27.76 4.83 -34.49
N GLU A 14 -27.21 3.79 -35.15
CA GLU A 14 -27.99 2.82 -35.91
C GLU A 14 -28.91 1.97 -35.03
N GLN A 15 -28.44 1.51 -33.87
CA GLN A 15 -29.24 0.69 -32.95
C GLN A 15 -30.33 1.51 -32.26
N LYS A 16 -30.05 2.78 -31.97
CA LYS A 16 -30.96 3.65 -31.21
C LYS A 16 -32.06 4.26 -32.08
N TYR A 17 -31.80 4.45 -33.38
CA TYR A 17 -32.75 5.11 -34.28
C TYR A 17 -33.00 4.28 -35.54
N GLU A 18 -34.28 3.91 -35.77
CA GLU A 18 -34.68 3.07 -36.92
C GLU A 18 -34.46 3.71 -38.31
N LYS A 19 -34.36 5.05 -38.39
CA LYS A 19 -34.25 5.80 -39.65
C LYS A 19 -33.29 6.96 -39.48
N GLY A 20 -32.52 7.33 -40.50
CA GLY A 20 -31.44 8.32 -40.39
C GLY A 20 -30.07 7.63 -40.26
N PHE A 21 -29.00 8.40 -40.10
CA PHE A 21 -27.65 7.81 -39.95
C PHE A 21 -26.69 8.74 -39.20
N PHE A 22 -25.66 8.15 -38.62
CA PHE A 22 -24.40 8.82 -38.26
C PHE A 22 -23.31 8.13 -39.07
N MET A 23 -22.49 8.91 -39.77
CA MET A 23 -21.44 8.36 -40.62
C MET A 23 -20.18 9.20 -40.48
N VAL A 24 -19.05 8.54 -40.28
CA VAL A 24 -17.74 9.18 -40.36
C VAL A 24 -17.33 9.29 -41.82
N ASN A 25 -17.16 10.51 -42.32
CA ASN A 25 -16.82 10.79 -43.72
C ASN A 25 -15.32 10.65 -43.97
N ASP A 26 -14.50 11.25 -43.09
CA ASP A 26 -13.03 11.26 -43.20
C ASP A 26 -12.38 11.44 -41.83
N ILE A 27 -11.14 10.97 -41.68
CA ILE A 27 -10.35 11.09 -40.45
C ILE A 27 -8.93 11.54 -40.80
N ARG A 28 -8.58 12.76 -40.38
CA ARG A 28 -7.28 13.39 -40.60
C ARG A 28 -6.46 13.40 -39.30
N GLY A 29 -5.14 13.54 -39.41
CA GLY A 29 -4.22 13.58 -38.25
C GLY A 29 -3.58 12.26 -37.80
N ARG A 30 -3.88 11.15 -38.50
CA ARG A 30 -3.33 9.81 -38.23
C ARG A 30 -2.12 9.43 -39.09
N GLY A 31 -1.72 10.32 -40.01
CA GLY A 31 -0.60 10.14 -40.93
C GLY A 31 0.73 10.67 -40.37
N ILE A 32 1.56 11.21 -41.27
CA ILE A 32 2.88 11.77 -40.93
C ILE A 32 2.70 12.97 -39.99
N LEU A 33 3.34 12.92 -38.83
CA LEU A 33 3.34 14.02 -37.87
C LEU A 33 4.38 15.09 -38.23
N SER A 34 4.00 16.36 -38.04
CA SER A 34 4.94 17.48 -38.03
C SER A 34 5.75 17.49 -36.73
N ASP A 35 6.92 18.13 -36.79
CA ASP A 35 7.77 18.41 -35.64
C ASP A 35 7.76 19.91 -35.34
N GLU A 36 7.80 20.26 -34.05
CA GLU A 36 8.11 21.64 -33.67
C GLU A 36 9.62 21.79 -33.55
N ILE A 37 10.18 22.69 -34.36
CA ILE A 37 11.60 23.02 -34.41
C ILE A 37 11.80 24.37 -33.71
N ASN A 38 12.63 24.37 -32.67
CA ASN A 38 13.06 25.59 -32.00
C ASN A 38 14.38 26.07 -32.60
N GLU A 39 14.41 27.33 -32.99
CA GLU A 39 15.54 27.93 -33.71
C GLU A 39 15.96 29.26 -33.08
N LEU A 40 17.26 29.57 -33.14
CA LEU A 40 17.81 30.87 -32.78
C LEU A 40 18.19 31.64 -34.04
N ILE A 41 17.54 32.78 -34.25
CA ILE A 41 17.82 33.70 -35.36
C ILE A 41 18.73 34.82 -34.85
N VAL A 42 19.86 35.04 -35.53
CA VAL A 42 20.84 36.09 -35.17
C VAL A 42 20.83 37.19 -36.25
N PRO A 43 20.70 38.48 -35.88
CA PRO A 43 20.72 39.58 -36.84
C PRO A 43 21.98 39.57 -37.72
N HIS A 44 21.82 39.87 -39.01
CA HIS A 44 22.90 39.91 -40.02
C HIS A 44 23.56 38.55 -40.34
N ARG A 45 22.94 37.43 -39.96
CA ARG A 45 23.35 36.09 -40.37
C ARG A 45 22.27 35.43 -41.23
N PRO A 46 22.60 34.92 -42.44
CA PRO A 46 21.70 34.08 -43.18
C PRO A 46 21.42 32.77 -42.43
N GLY A 47 20.13 32.41 -42.31
CA GLY A 47 19.68 31.18 -41.63
C GLY A 47 19.53 31.30 -40.11
N SER A 48 19.34 30.16 -39.45
CA SER A 48 19.12 30.04 -38.01
C SER A 48 19.99 28.91 -37.42
N TYR A 49 20.16 28.92 -36.10
CA TYR A 49 20.74 27.78 -35.38
C TYR A 49 19.61 26.86 -34.88
N PHE A 50 19.70 25.57 -35.17
CA PHE A 50 18.84 24.55 -34.59
C PHE A 50 19.12 24.42 -33.09
N LEU A 51 18.11 24.61 -32.24
CA LEU A 51 18.22 24.45 -30.79
C LEU A 51 17.70 23.08 -30.36
N SER A 52 16.46 22.77 -30.73
CA SER A 52 15.82 21.53 -30.33
C SER A 52 14.63 21.18 -31.22
N LYS A 53 14.19 19.92 -31.11
CA LYS A 53 13.04 19.36 -31.82
C LYS A 53 12.15 18.66 -30.81
N ARG A 54 10.84 18.89 -30.88
CA ARG A 54 9.85 18.17 -30.06
C ARG A 54 8.67 17.68 -30.88
N THR A 55 8.08 16.57 -30.46
CA THR A 55 6.83 16.05 -31.02
C THR A 55 5.67 16.81 -30.37
N PRO A 56 4.85 17.56 -31.13
CA PRO A 56 3.68 18.25 -30.57
C PRO A 56 2.57 17.27 -30.21
N LYS A 57 1.53 17.76 -29.51
CA LYS A 57 0.28 17.02 -29.28
C LYS A 57 -0.29 16.56 -30.63
N ARG A 58 -0.85 15.34 -30.68
CA ARG A 58 -1.51 14.85 -31.89
C ARG A 58 -2.93 15.39 -31.94
N VAL A 59 -3.34 15.90 -33.09
CA VAL A 59 -4.70 16.38 -33.33
C VAL A 59 -5.34 15.45 -34.35
N LEU A 60 -6.49 14.89 -34.00
CA LEU A 60 -7.30 14.07 -34.89
C LEU A 60 -8.53 14.87 -35.29
N GLU A 61 -8.77 15.01 -36.58
CA GLU A 61 -9.94 15.70 -37.11
C GLU A 61 -10.86 14.66 -37.74
N VAL A 62 -12.07 14.53 -37.20
CA VAL A 62 -13.06 13.55 -37.64
C VAL A 62 -14.21 14.29 -38.29
N ASP A 63 -14.31 14.18 -39.61
CA ASP A 63 -15.43 14.72 -40.37
C ASP A 63 -16.60 13.74 -40.30
N PHE A 64 -17.77 14.19 -39.86
CA PHE A 64 -18.95 13.34 -39.74
C PHE A 64 -20.19 13.96 -40.39
N SER A 65 -21.13 13.10 -40.76
CA SER A 65 -22.47 13.45 -41.22
C SER A 65 -23.51 12.79 -40.33
N LEU A 66 -24.41 13.59 -39.77
CA LEU A 66 -25.50 13.15 -38.92
C LEU A 66 -26.84 13.56 -39.56
N LYS A 67 -27.72 12.59 -39.83
CA LYS A 67 -29.01 12.81 -40.47
C LYS A 67 -30.18 12.39 -39.58
N GLY A 68 -31.11 13.30 -39.33
CA GLY A 68 -32.40 13.02 -38.69
C GLY A 68 -33.54 12.88 -39.70
N VAL A 69 -34.66 12.25 -39.30
CA VAL A 69 -35.89 12.21 -40.13
C VAL A 69 -36.61 13.56 -40.09
N SER A 70 -36.46 14.31 -38.99
CA SER A 70 -36.96 15.67 -38.80
C SER A 70 -35.90 16.57 -38.16
N LEU A 71 -36.09 17.90 -38.23
CA LEU A 71 -35.24 18.87 -37.51
C LEU A 71 -35.25 18.63 -36.00
N PHE A 72 -36.39 18.22 -35.43
CA PHE A 72 -36.50 17.92 -34.00
C PHE A 72 -35.65 16.71 -33.60
N GLU A 73 -35.69 15.65 -34.40
CA GLU A 73 -34.87 14.46 -34.17
C GLU A 73 -33.39 14.74 -34.39
N LEU A 74 -33.04 15.58 -35.38
CA LEU A 74 -31.67 16.02 -35.61
C LEU A 74 -31.10 16.70 -34.35
N ARG A 75 -31.86 17.58 -33.69
CA ARG A 75 -31.43 18.23 -32.44
C ARG A 75 -31.21 17.22 -31.31
N LYS A 76 -32.12 16.26 -31.12
CA LYS A 76 -31.95 15.20 -30.13
C LYS A 76 -30.66 14.39 -30.35
N ARG A 77 -30.35 14.04 -31.60
CA ARG A 77 -29.13 13.30 -31.93
C ARG A 77 -27.86 14.12 -31.66
N ILE A 78 -27.89 15.42 -31.92
CA ILE A 78 -26.79 16.34 -31.60
C ILE A 78 -26.57 16.40 -30.08
N ASP A 79 -27.65 16.56 -29.30
CA ASP A 79 -27.56 16.58 -27.84
C ASP A 79 -26.99 15.27 -27.28
N GLU A 80 -27.36 14.13 -27.88
CA GLU A 80 -26.81 12.83 -27.52
C GLU A 80 -25.33 12.68 -27.88
N LEU A 81 -24.93 13.11 -29.09
CA LEU A 81 -23.52 13.11 -29.48
C LEU A 81 -22.69 14.00 -28.55
N ASN A 82 -23.21 15.17 -28.16
CA ASN A 82 -22.57 16.03 -27.18
C ASN A 82 -22.37 15.31 -25.83
N GLY A 83 -23.37 14.55 -25.37
CA GLY A 83 -23.28 13.74 -24.16
C GLY A 83 -22.20 12.65 -24.26
N LEU A 84 -22.12 11.95 -25.39
CA LEU A 84 -21.13 10.88 -25.61
C LEU A 84 -19.69 11.40 -25.70
N LEU A 85 -19.49 12.58 -26.28
CA LEU A 85 -18.18 13.20 -26.45
C LEU A 85 -17.73 14.02 -25.23
N ASN A 86 -18.60 14.22 -24.24
CA ASN A 86 -18.28 14.98 -23.04
C ASN A 86 -17.56 14.08 -22.02
N THR A 87 -16.22 14.20 -21.97
CA THR A 87 -15.37 13.46 -21.05
C THR A 87 -14.44 14.42 -20.30
N ASP A 88 -14.21 14.16 -19.01
CA ASP A 88 -13.34 15.00 -18.17
C ASP A 88 -11.85 14.70 -18.39
N GLU A 89 -11.52 13.48 -18.83
CA GLU A 89 -10.15 13.01 -19.06
C GLU A 89 -9.98 12.41 -20.47
N PRO A 90 -8.72 12.26 -20.97
CA PRO A 90 -8.46 11.58 -22.23
C PRO A 90 -8.94 10.13 -22.22
N VAL A 91 -9.80 9.78 -23.18
CA VAL A 91 -10.38 8.45 -23.31
C VAL A 91 -9.75 7.65 -24.44
N LYS A 92 -10.00 6.35 -24.43
CA LYS A 92 -9.57 5.40 -25.46
C LYS A 92 -10.28 5.69 -26.78
N ILE A 93 -9.51 5.87 -27.84
CA ILE A 93 -9.98 6.09 -29.21
C ILE A 93 -9.36 5.02 -30.11
N THR A 94 -10.18 4.29 -30.85
CA THR A 94 -9.74 3.27 -31.81
C THR A 94 -10.48 3.41 -33.13
N PHE A 95 -9.86 2.94 -34.21
CA PHE A 95 -10.44 3.00 -35.55
C PHE A 95 -10.48 1.61 -36.18
N THR A 96 -11.54 1.32 -36.92
CA THR A 96 -11.76 -0.01 -37.52
C THR A 96 -10.76 -0.38 -38.61
N ASP A 97 -10.08 0.61 -39.23
CA ASP A 97 -9.04 0.39 -40.23
C ASP A 97 -7.65 0.12 -39.62
N GLU A 98 -7.46 0.41 -38.34
CA GLU A 98 -6.27 0.07 -37.55
C GLU A 98 -6.67 -0.54 -36.18
N PRO A 99 -7.29 -1.73 -36.15
CA PRO A 99 -7.94 -2.29 -34.95
C PRO A 99 -6.97 -2.60 -33.80
N ASP A 100 -5.69 -2.76 -34.10
CA ASP A 100 -4.63 -3.08 -33.14
C ASP A 100 -3.97 -1.83 -32.54
N ILE A 101 -4.47 -0.64 -32.89
CA ILE A 101 -3.93 0.64 -32.51
C ILE A 101 -4.90 1.41 -31.62
N VAL A 102 -4.36 1.97 -30.54
CA VAL A 102 -5.09 2.77 -29.57
C VAL A 102 -4.49 4.18 -29.48
N TYR A 103 -5.38 5.17 -29.43
CA TYR A 103 -5.07 6.56 -29.12
C TYR A 103 -5.73 6.93 -27.78
N TYR A 104 -5.16 7.88 -27.06
CA TYR A 104 -5.77 8.47 -25.88
C TYR A 104 -5.97 9.96 -26.13
N GLY A 105 -7.22 10.41 -26.15
CA GLY A 105 -7.55 11.79 -26.51
C GLY A 105 -8.88 12.28 -25.95
N ILE A 106 -9.08 13.58 -26.06
CA ILE A 106 -10.23 14.32 -25.53
C ILE A 106 -10.77 15.27 -26.60
N LYS A 107 -12.08 15.48 -26.62
CA LYS A 107 -12.73 16.41 -27.55
C LYS A 107 -12.41 17.87 -27.18
N GLU A 108 -11.76 18.60 -28.09
CA GLU A 108 -11.46 20.03 -27.93
C GLU A 108 -12.57 20.90 -28.49
N SER A 109 -12.86 20.75 -29.79
CA SER A 109 -13.77 21.64 -30.52
C SER A 109 -14.56 20.88 -31.58
N VAL A 110 -15.65 21.51 -32.04
CA VAL A 110 -16.43 21.06 -33.18
C VAL A 110 -16.62 22.26 -34.12
N ALA A 111 -16.36 22.06 -35.40
CA ALA A 111 -16.56 23.07 -36.45
C ALA A 111 -17.69 22.64 -37.38
N GLU A 112 -18.79 23.38 -37.40
CA GLU A 112 -19.94 23.10 -38.26
C GLU A 112 -19.66 23.50 -39.71
N THR A 113 -19.96 22.61 -40.64
CA THR A 113 -19.73 22.83 -42.08
C THR A 113 -21.03 22.97 -42.86
N LEU A 114 -22.08 22.23 -42.46
CA LEU A 114 -23.39 22.27 -43.10
C LEU A 114 -24.51 21.91 -42.12
N GLU A 115 -25.58 22.68 -42.09
CA GLU A 115 -26.86 22.23 -41.53
C GLU A 115 -28.00 22.53 -42.51
N LYS A 116 -28.38 21.53 -43.31
CA LYS A 116 -29.43 21.67 -44.33
C LYS A 116 -30.13 20.34 -44.58
N SER A 117 -31.42 20.37 -44.90
CA SER A 117 -32.20 19.17 -45.27
C SER A 117 -32.15 18.04 -44.23
N ASN A 118 -32.24 18.39 -42.94
CA ASN A 118 -32.13 17.48 -41.79
C ASN A 118 -30.77 16.75 -41.69
N ILE A 119 -29.74 17.25 -42.36
CA ILE A 119 -28.36 16.77 -42.28
C ILE A 119 -27.52 17.84 -41.60
N HIS A 120 -26.75 17.41 -40.60
CA HIS A 120 -25.72 18.18 -39.92
C HIS A 120 -24.36 17.56 -40.25
N GLN A 121 -23.45 18.37 -40.79
CA GLN A 121 -22.06 17.98 -41.04
C GLN A 121 -21.15 18.89 -40.22
N ALA A 122 -20.17 18.27 -39.57
CA ALA A 122 -19.20 18.99 -38.78
C ALA A 122 -17.89 18.19 -38.67
N THR A 123 -16.84 18.87 -38.26
CA THR A 123 -15.53 18.30 -37.95
C THR A 123 -15.33 18.31 -36.45
N ILE A 124 -15.09 17.15 -35.85
CA ILE A 124 -14.71 17.02 -34.44
C ILE A 124 -13.18 17.05 -34.33
N THR A 125 -12.65 17.94 -33.51
CA THR A 125 -11.22 18.00 -33.19
C THR A 125 -10.97 17.28 -31.86
N LEU A 126 -10.23 16.17 -31.91
CA LEU A 126 -9.80 15.41 -30.74
C LEU A 126 -8.30 15.67 -30.52
N ILE A 127 -7.94 16.11 -29.32
CA ILE A 127 -6.54 16.25 -28.92
C ILE A 127 -6.09 14.99 -28.21
N CYS A 128 -4.95 14.45 -28.65
CA CYS A 128 -4.20 13.43 -27.94
C CYS A 128 -2.97 14.07 -27.27
N PRO A 129 -2.98 14.30 -25.95
CA PRO A 129 -1.84 14.87 -25.22
C PRO A 129 -0.59 14.00 -25.37
N MET A 130 -0.76 12.68 -25.31
CA MET A 130 0.28 11.72 -25.72
C MET A 130 0.17 11.52 -27.24
N PRO A 131 1.18 11.95 -28.02
CA PRO A 131 1.07 11.96 -29.47
C PRO A 131 1.23 10.58 -30.11
N TYR A 132 1.68 9.57 -29.36
CA TYR A 132 2.00 8.24 -29.89
C TYR A 132 0.77 7.34 -30.01
N LYS A 133 0.76 6.51 -31.05
CA LYS A 133 -0.16 5.38 -31.20
C LYS A 133 0.34 4.23 -30.33
N LEU A 134 -0.54 3.60 -29.54
CA LEU A 134 -0.18 2.42 -28.75
C LEU A 134 -0.61 1.15 -29.47
N GLY A 135 0.30 0.20 -29.62
CA GLY A 135 -0.03 -1.15 -30.05
C GLY A 135 -0.64 -1.99 -28.94
N LYS A 136 -0.83 -3.29 -29.24
CA LYS A 136 -1.25 -4.30 -28.27
C LYS A 136 -0.26 -4.42 -27.12
N GLU A 137 -0.80 -4.68 -25.94
CA GLU A 137 -0.02 -5.01 -24.76
C GLU A 137 0.75 -6.32 -24.96
N GLN A 138 2.02 -6.29 -24.63
CA GLN A 138 2.94 -7.43 -24.71
C GLN A 138 3.44 -7.74 -23.30
N THR A 139 3.44 -9.02 -22.94
CA THR A 139 3.99 -9.49 -21.67
C THR A 139 5.11 -10.49 -21.94
N VAL A 140 6.26 -10.30 -21.32
CA VAL A 140 7.42 -11.18 -21.42
C VAL A 140 7.81 -11.61 -20.02
N GLU A 141 7.90 -12.92 -19.80
CA GLU A 141 8.41 -13.47 -18.54
C GLU A 141 9.93 -13.44 -18.53
N PHE A 142 10.50 -13.09 -17.38
CA PHE A 142 11.94 -13.20 -17.17
C PHE A 142 12.32 -14.66 -16.95
N LYS A 143 13.44 -15.07 -17.54
CA LYS A 143 13.98 -16.42 -17.41
C LYS A 143 15.29 -16.38 -16.66
N LYS A 144 15.52 -17.38 -15.81
CA LYS A 144 16.78 -17.51 -15.09
C LYS A 144 17.93 -17.75 -16.06
N ASP A 145 18.93 -16.88 -16.00
CA ASP A 145 20.20 -16.99 -16.70
C ASP A 145 21.35 -17.08 -15.67
N VAL A 146 22.60 -17.23 -16.12
CA VAL A 146 23.79 -17.45 -15.28
C VAL A 146 23.96 -16.36 -14.21
N ASN A 147 23.66 -15.09 -14.53
CA ASN A 147 23.93 -13.93 -13.68
C ASN A 147 22.68 -13.20 -13.15
N GLY A 148 21.51 -13.41 -13.77
CA GLY A 148 20.31 -12.63 -13.53
C GLY A 148 19.03 -13.31 -14.00
N LEU A 149 17.87 -12.75 -13.67
CA LEU A 149 16.64 -13.04 -14.38
C LEU A 149 16.61 -12.15 -15.61
N VAL A 150 16.56 -12.73 -16.81
CA VAL A 150 16.71 -12.00 -18.08
C VAL A 150 15.44 -12.07 -18.91
N ALA A 151 15.02 -10.92 -19.46
CA ALA A 151 13.97 -10.81 -20.46
C ALA A 151 14.55 -10.20 -21.75
N ASN A 152 14.45 -10.94 -22.85
CA ASN A 152 14.80 -10.46 -24.19
C ASN A 152 13.55 -9.90 -24.85
N ILE A 153 13.59 -8.63 -25.23
CA ILE A 153 12.41 -7.90 -25.70
C ILE A 153 12.73 -7.31 -27.08
N GLN A 154 11.80 -7.49 -28.02
CA GLN A 154 11.87 -6.84 -29.32
C GLN A 154 10.74 -5.81 -29.43
N ASN A 155 11.08 -4.52 -29.31
CA ASN A 155 10.15 -3.43 -29.53
C ASN A 155 10.12 -3.07 -31.02
N LYS A 156 9.02 -3.41 -31.71
CA LYS A 156 8.80 -3.09 -33.13
C LYS A 156 8.20 -1.70 -33.34
N GLY A 157 7.91 -0.98 -32.26
CA GLY A 157 7.51 0.42 -32.28
C GLY A 157 8.55 1.33 -32.93
N THR A 158 8.14 2.55 -33.28
CA THR A 158 9.06 3.55 -33.84
C THR A 158 9.71 4.41 -32.76
N VAL A 159 9.25 4.35 -31.52
CA VAL A 159 9.81 5.07 -30.36
C VAL A 159 9.95 4.14 -29.14
N HIS A 160 10.60 4.63 -28.09
CA HIS A 160 10.75 3.88 -26.85
C HIS A 160 9.40 3.66 -26.15
N SER A 161 9.33 2.63 -25.32
CA SER A 161 8.16 2.30 -24.50
C SER A 161 8.54 2.33 -23.02
N ASN A 162 7.56 2.67 -22.18
CA ASN A 162 7.68 2.68 -20.73
C ASN A 162 7.06 1.37 -20.20
N PRO A 163 7.86 0.38 -19.77
CA PRO A 163 7.35 -0.87 -19.23
C PRO A 163 6.78 -0.76 -17.81
N ILE A 164 5.98 -1.75 -17.44
CA ILE A 164 5.66 -2.09 -16.05
C ILE A 164 6.36 -3.41 -15.75
N ILE A 165 7.15 -3.46 -14.68
CA ILE A 165 7.86 -4.67 -14.26
C ILE A 165 7.25 -5.14 -12.94
N GLU A 166 6.79 -6.39 -12.90
CA GLU A 166 6.22 -7.02 -11.72
C GLU A 166 7.11 -8.19 -11.29
N ILE A 167 7.44 -8.25 -10.01
CA ILE A 167 8.36 -9.23 -9.42
C ILE A 167 7.71 -9.82 -8.19
N ASP A 168 7.47 -11.13 -8.20
CA ASP A 168 6.99 -11.90 -7.06
C ASP A 168 8.20 -12.48 -6.33
N ILE A 169 8.41 -12.04 -5.09
CA ILE A 169 9.62 -12.31 -4.30
C ILE A 169 9.52 -13.69 -3.67
N THR A 170 10.48 -14.57 -3.98
CA THR A 170 10.59 -15.91 -3.37
C THR A 170 11.76 -16.03 -2.42
N LYS A 171 12.67 -15.04 -2.42
CA LYS A 171 13.83 -14.98 -1.54
C LYS A 171 14.02 -13.56 -1.01
N PRO A 172 14.20 -13.38 0.31
CA PRO A 172 14.35 -12.04 0.87
C PRO A 172 15.66 -11.41 0.40
N ASN A 173 15.64 -10.10 0.20
CA ASN A 173 16.83 -9.37 -0.28
C ASN A 173 16.93 -7.95 0.22
N THR A 174 18.14 -7.40 0.18
CA THR A 174 18.49 -6.05 0.65
C THR A 174 18.64 -5.05 -0.47
N PHE A 175 18.65 -5.53 -1.72
CA PHE A 175 18.61 -4.70 -2.91
C PHE A 175 17.87 -5.43 -4.04
N LEU A 176 17.46 -4.66 -5.02
CA LEU A 176 16.93 -5.15 -6.28
C LEU A 176 17.37 -4.20 -7.38
N ASP A 177 18.04 -4.76 -8.40
CA ASP A 177 18.47 -4.03 -9.58
C ASP A 177 17.69 -4.49 -10.79
N VAL A 178 17.33 -3.54 -11.66
CA VAL A 178 16.90 -3.81 -13.03
C VAL A 178 17.88 -3.10 -13.96
N TRP A 179 18.73 -3.87 -14.63
CA TRP A 179 19.61 -3.39 -15.67
C TRP A 179 18.84 -3.32 -16.99
N PHE A 180 19.05 -2.22 -17.72
CA PHE A 180 18.41 -1.97 -19.01
C PHE A 180 19.33 -1.14 -19.91
N GLY A 181 18.94 -0.93 -21.16
CA GLY A 181 19.74 -0.18 -22.12
C GLY A 181 20.55 -1.08 -23.06
N GLY A 182 21.69 -0.58 -23.52
CA GLY A 182 22.44 -1.17 -24.63
C GLY A 182 22.94 -2.59 -24.37
N VAL A 183 23.32 -3.28 -25.45
CA VAL A 183 23.83 -4.67 -25.39
C VAL A 183 25.20 -4.73 -24.69
N SER A 184 25.97 -3.63 -24.71
CA SER A 184 27.27 -3.49 -24.04
C SER A 184 27.11 -3.02 -22.58
N LEU A 185 27.93 -3.55 -21.67
CA LEU A 185 27.98 -3.14 -20.26
C LEU A 185 28.25 -1.64 -20.06
N SER A 186 28.92 -0.97 -21.01
CA SER A 186 29.19 0.47 -20.97
C SER A 186 27.96 1.35 -21.21
N ASP A 187 26.94 0.79 -21.84
CA ASP A 187 25.75 1.50 -22.32
C ASP A 187 24.49 1.06 -21.54
N ARG A 188 24.69 0.29 -20.47
CA ARG A 188 23.62 -0.14 -19.57
C ARG A 188 23.40 0.92 -18.50
N ASP A 189 22.13 1.24 -18.34
CA ASP A 189 21.62 1.99 -17.21
C ASP A 189 20.99 0.99 -16.23
N TYR A 190 20.68 1.45 -15.03
CA TYR A 190 20.09 0.59 -14.00
C TYR A 190 19.07 1.35 -13.17
N PHE A 191 18.09 0.60 -12.70
CA PHE A 191 17.19 0.96 -11.62
C PHE A 191 17.64 0.21 -10.37
N ARG A 192 17.78 0.87 -9.22
CA ARG A 192 18.07 0.20 -7.94
C ARG A 192 17.13 0.66 -6.84
N ILE A 193 16.63 -0.30 -6.07
CA ILE A 193 16.13 -0.08 -4.70
C ILE A 193 17.01 -0.82 -3.69
N GLY A 194 17.23 -0.21 -2.52
CA GLY A 194 18.12 -0.74 -1.49
C GLY A 194 19.60 -0.63 -1.84
N MET A 195 20.44 -1.42 -1.16
CA MET A 195 21.89 -1.40 -1.36
C MET A 195 22.48 -2.81 -1.27
N PRO A 196 23.39 -3.20 -2.19
CA PRO A 196 24.08 -4.47 -2.09
C PRO A 196 25.00 -4.48 -0.86
N LEU A 197 25.13 -5.65 -0.25
CA LEU A 197 25.87 -5.84 0.99
C LEU A 197 27.38 -5.91 0.77
N LYS A 198 28.14 -5.38 1.73
CA LYS A 198 29.58 -5.66 1.81
C LYS A 198 29.82 -7.05 2.39
N THR A 199 30.98 -7.66 2.11
CA THR A 199 31.34 -9.03 2.54
C THR A 199 31.30 -9.28 4.05
N VAL A 200 31.32 -8.22 4.88
CA VAL A 200 31.26 -8.29 6.35
C VAL A 200 29.84 -8.12 6.91
N GLU A 201 28.88 -7.73 6.07
CA GLU A 201 27.50 -7.43 6.47
C GLU A 201 26.65 -8.70 6.41
N LYS A 202 25.91 -8.99 7.49
CA LYS A 202 24.92 -10.08 7.51
C LYS A 202 23.53 -9.46 7.55
N PRO A 203 22.71 -9.62 6.49
CA PRO A 203 21.39 -9.05 6.49
C PRO A 203 20.51 -9.79 7.48
N VAL A 204 19.53 -9.08 8.02
CA VAL A 204 18.60 -9.62 9.01
C VAL A 204 17.17 -9.31 8.58
N GLU A 205 16.22 -10.16 8.97
CA GLU A 205 14.81 -9.82 8.81
C GLU A 205 14.51 -8.53 9.57
N ARG A 206 13.77 -7.61 8.95
CA ARG A 206 13.43 -6.33 9.58
C ARG A 206 12.65 -6.55 10.87
N ASN A 207 11.65 -7.44 10.81
CA ASN A 207 10.83 -7.83 11.96
C ASN A 207 11.12 -9.29 12.29
N GLN A 208 12.16 -9.54 13.07
CA GLN A 208 12.53 -10.89 13.47
C GLN A 208 11.63 -11.36 14.62
N ARG A 209 10.78 -12.38 14.41
CA ARG A 209 9.94 -12.93 15.49
C ARG A 209 10.81 -13.71 16.47
N ILE A 210 10.89 -13.23 17.71
CA ILE A 210 11.73 -13.83 18.77
C ILE A 210 10.92 -14.52 19.87
N LEU A 211 9.62 -14.24 19.95
CA LEU A 211 8.68 -14.95 20.81
C LEU A 211 7.37 -15.15 20.07
N TRP A 212 6.84 -16.36 20.17
CA TRP A 212 5.46 -16.69 19.87
C TRP A 212 4.98 -17.69 20.91
N ASP A 213 3.89 -17.37 21.59
CA ASP A 213 3.28 -18.20 22.59
C ASP A 213 1.76 -18.21 22.34
N GLU A 214 1.23 -19.39 22.04
CA GLU A 214 -0.20 -19.63 21.79
C GLU A 214 -0.99 -19.79 23.11
N MET A 215 -0.38 -19.47 24.25
CA MET A 215 -1.01 -19.53 25.57
C MET A 215 -1.51 -20.92 25.95
N ALA A 216 -0.95 -21.97 25.33
CA ALA A 216 -1.36 -23.36 25.53
C ALA A 216 -0.86 -23.98 26.86
N THR A 217 0.14 -23.37 27.50
CA THR A 217 0.69 -23.82 28.78
C THR A 217 1.32 -22.66 29.54
N THR A 218 1.21 -22.68 30.87
CA THR A 218 1.90 -21.72 31.74
C THR A 218 3.37 -22.09 31.99
N VAL A 219 3.86 -23.20 31.42
CA VAL A 219 5.29 -23.58 31.50
C VAL A 219 6.15 -22.50 30.82
N GLY A 220 7.18 -22.04 31.53
CA GLY A 220 8.05 -20.94 31.09
C GLY A 220 7.55 -19.55 31.49
N TRP A 221 6.39 -19.45 32.13
CA TRP A 221 5.88 -18.24 32.76
C TRP A 221 6.11 -18.31 34.28
N SER A 222 6.61 -17.22 34.86
CA SER A 222 6.87 -17.10 36.30
C SER A 222 5.81 -16.24 36.95
N LYS A 223 5.34 -16.62 38.15
CA LYS A 223 4.40 -15.80 38.94
C LYS A 223 5.03 -14.46 39.31
N VAL A 224 4.26 -13.39 39.24
CA VAL A 224 4.70 -12.04 39.64
C VAL A 224 4.46 -11.87 41.13
N SER A 225 5.48 -11.45 41.89
CA SER A 225 5.39 -11.25 43.34
C SER A 225 4.86 -9.88 43.75
N SER A 226 5.06 -8.87 42.90
CA SER A 226 4.68 -7.48 43.13
C SER A 226 4.55 -6.75 41.80
N MET A 227 3.61 -5.84 41.70
CA MET A 227 3.45 -4.95 40.55
C MET A 227 2.99 -3.57 41.01
N GLU A 228 3.10 -2.60 40.11
CA GLU A 228 2.84 -1.20 40.39
C GLU A 228 1.35 -0.88 40.59
N ASP A 229 0.48 -1.48 39.76
CA ASP A 229 -0.95 -1.19 39.74
C ASP A 229 -1.76 -2.50 39.88
N GLY A 230 -1.78 -3.06 41.08
CA GLY A 230 -2.58 -4.24 41.43
C GLY A 230 -1.85 -5.26 42.33
N GLU A 231 -2.62 -6.17 42.92
CA GLU A 231 -2.10 -7.24 43.79
C GLU A 231 -2.10 -8.59 43.04
N PRO A 232 -0.92 -9.17 42.74
CA PRO A 232 -0.81 -10.41 41.96
C PRO A 232 -0.99 -11.65 42.84
N VAL A 233 -2.12 -11.74 43.56
CA VAL A 233 -2.44 -12.80 44.53
C VAL A 233 -3.18 -13.99 43.93
N GLY A 234 -3.73 -13.83 42.73
CA GLY A 234 -4.48 -14.87 42.02
C GLY A 234 -3.61 -15.93 41.34
N GLU A 235 -4.26 -16.83 40.60
CA GLU A 235 -3.64 -17.98 39.93
C GLU A 235 -4.00 -18.05 38.44
N MET A 236 -2.96 -17.92 37.59
CA MET A 236 -3.07 -18.00 36.14
C MET A 236 -3.08 -19.47 35.69
N LYS A 237 -4.04 -19.84 34.84
CA LYS A 237 -4.09 -21.16 34.21
C LYS A 237 -4.27 -21.04 32.70
N SER A 238 -3.98 -22.15 32.02
CA SER A 238 -4.27 -22.34 30.60
C SER A 238 -5.28 -23.46 30.41
N ASP A 239 -6.20 -23.29 29.48
CA ASP A 239 -7.13 -24.32 29.00
C ASP A 239 -6.66 -25.00 27.70
N LYS A 240 -5.38 -24.80 27.33
CA LYS A 240 -4.71 -25.16 26.07
C LYS A 240 -4.93 -24.21 24.89
N TYR A 241 -5.83 -23.24 25.01
CA TYR A 241 -6.11 -22.27 23.95
C TYR A 241 -5.87 -20.83 24.39
N GLN A 242 -5.90 -20.58 25.70
CA GLN A 242 -5.79 -19.23 26.25
C GLN A 242 -5.38 -19.27 27.72
N PHE A 243 -4.81 -18.15 28.17
CA PHE A 243 -4.60 -17.87 29.58
C PHE A 243 -5.83 -17.18 30.17
N TYR A 244 -6.20 -17.62 31.37
CA TYR A 244 -7.27 -17.04 32.16
C TYR A 244 -6.91 -17.06 33.65
N CYS A 245 -7.55 -16.19 34.42
CA CYS A 245 -7.44 -16.18 35.87
C CYS A 245 -8.39 -17.22 36.46
N SER A 246 -7.85 -18.30 37.04
CA SER A 246 -8.66 -19.38 37.63
C SER A 246 -9.12 -19.08 39.05
N ASP A 247 -8.40 -18.22 39.75
CA ASP A 247 -8.72 -17.68 41.06
C ASP A 247 -8.13 -16.28 41.15
N PHE A 248 -8.95 -15.27 41.44
CA PHE A 248 -8.50 -13.89 41.58
C PHE A 248 -7.83 -13.62 42.94
N GLY A 249 -7.91 -14.58 43.87
CA GLY A 249 -7.41 -14.43 45.24
C GLY A 249 -8.24 -13.41 46.04
N THR A 250 -7.83 -13.18 47.29
CA THR A 250 -8.41 -12.14 48.15
C THR A 250 -7.45 -10.97 48.24
N GLY A 251 -7.83 -9.82 47.67
CA GLY A 251 -7.06 -8.59 47.80
C GLY A 251 -6.99 -8.10 49.25
N THR A 252 -5.84 -7.56 49.65
CA THR A 252 -5.65 -6.95 50.97
C THR A 252 -6.02 -5.46 50.99
N GLY A 253 -6.17 -4.84 49.81
CA GLY A 253 -6.59 -3.44 49.63
C GLY A 253 -7.82 -3.24 48.73
N LYS A 254 -8.26 -1.97 48.62
CA LYS A 254 -9.40 -1.53 47.77
C LYS A 254 -9.01 -1.28 46.31
N GLY A 255 -8.27 -2.20 45.69
CA GLY A 255 -7.72 -2.03 44.34
C GLY A 255 -7.91 -3.24 43.42
N TRP A 256 -7.16 -3.25 42.30
CA TRP A 256 -7.08 -4.39 41.40
C TRP A 256 -6.38 -5.57 42.06
N HIS A 257 -6.93 -6.77 41.93
CA HIS A 257 -6.24 -7.99 42.32
C HIS A 257 -6.56 -9.14 41.36
N GLY A 258 -5.64 -10.08 41.19
CA GLY A 258 -5.81 -11.20 40.28
C GLY A 258 -4.52 -11.92 39.96
N ALA A 259 -4.51 -12.64 38.84
CA ALA A 259 -3.37 -13.40 38.40
C ALA A 259 -2.43 -12.56 37.53
N ALA A 260 -1.13 -12.64 37.79
CA ALA A 260 -0.11 -12.05 36.94
C ALA A 260 1.09 -12.99 36.76
N VAL A 261 1.53 -13.10 35.51
CA VAL A 261 2.68 -13.94 35.12
C VAL A 261 3.61 -13.16 34.21
N LYS A 262 4.90 -13.45 34.27
CA LYS A 262 5.91 -12.83 33.40
C LYS A 262 6.83 -13.86 32.75
N LYS A 263 7.36 -13.51 31.59
CA LYS A 263 8.28 -14.34 30.80
C LYS A 263 9.37 -13.47 30.19
N SER A 264 10.60 -13.97 30.20
CA SER A 264 11.72 -13.29 29.56
C SER A 264 11.62 -13.37 28.03
N ILE A 265 12.00 -12.29 27.36
CA ILE A 265 12.06 -12.21 25.90
C ILE A 265 13.34 -12.95 25.43
N PRO A 266 13.23 -14.00 24.61
CA PRO A 266 14.40 -14.73 24.11
C PRO A 266 15.33 -13.82 23.32
N GLY A 267 16.63 -13.82 23.64
CA GLY A 267 17.62 -12.95 22.99
C GLY A 267 17.47 -11.45 23.33
N GLY A 268 16.62 -11.10 24.31
CA GLY A 268 16.58 -9.77 24.91
C GLY A 268 17.82 -9.45 25.74
N PRO A 269 18.01 -8.19 26.14
CA PRO A 269 17.08 -7.07 25.98
C PRO A 269 17.12 -6.43 24.58
N VAL A 270 15.96 -6.04 24.03
CA VAL A 270 15.85 -5.45 22.69
C VAL A 270 15.47 -3.97 22.71
N GLN A 271 16.05 -3.20 21.79
CA GLN A 271 15.76 -1.77 21.64
C GLN A 271 14.45 -1.57 20.89
N ASP A 272 14.40 -1.95 19.63
CA ASP A 272 13.23 -1.74 18.79
C ASP A 272 12.43 -3.04 18.70
N PHE A 273 11.12 -2.94 18.81
CA PHE A 273 10.27 -4.11 18.94
C PHE A 273 8.84 -3.86 18.50
N ILE A 274 8.14 -4.95 18.23
CA ILE A 274 6.69 -5.01 18.04
C ILE A 274 6.16 -6.08 18.99
N MET A 275 5.08 -5.80 19.70
CA MET A 275 4.33 -6.74 20.52
C MET A 275 2.90 -6.78 20.02
N GLN A 276 2.36 -7.99 19.86
CA GLN A 276 0.96 -8.22 19.53
C GLN A 276 0.38 -9.27 20.47
N ALA A 277 -0.80 -9.00 21.00
CA ALA A 277 -1.57 -9.96 21.77
C ALA A 277 -3.03 -10.01 21.33
N TYR A 278 -3.64 -11.19 21.35
CA TYR A 278 -5.09 -11.35 21.19
C TYR A 278 -5.74 -11.46 22.56
N VAL A 279 -6.70 -10.57 22.82
CA VAL A 279 -7.30 -10.36 24.13
C VAL A 279 -8.82 -10.44 24.05
N THR A 280 -9.42 -11.13 25.01
CA THR A 280 -10.87 -11.14 25.25
C THR A 280 -11.18 -10.39 26.53
N CYS A 281 -12.17 -9.49 26.49
CA CYS A 281 -12.73 -8.84 27.67
C CYS A 281 -14.23 -8.63 27.42
N LYS A 282 -15.06 -9.59 27.82
CA LYS A 282 -16.52 -9.61 27.56
C LYS A 282 -17.29 -9.72 28.86
N SER A 283 -17.96 -8.63 29.23
CA SER A 283 -18.90 -8.59 30.35
C SER A 283 -20.25 -9.17 29.94
N LYS A 284 -20.96 -9.77 30.89
CA LYS A 284 -22.33 -10.29 30.72
C LYS A 284 -23.38 -9.39 31.37
N LYS A 285 -22.94 -8.62 32.36
CA LYS A 285 -23.78 -7.80 33.20
C LYS A 285 -23.11 -6.46 33.43
N ILE A 286 -23.96 -5.44 33.59
CA ILE A 286 -23.62 -4.05 33.87
C ILE A 286 -22.77 -3.86 35.15
N ASN A 287 -22.77 -4.82 36.08
CA ASN A 287 -22.05 -4.74 37.34
C ASN A 287 -20.76 -5.57 37.40
N GLU A 288 -20.20 -5.92 36.24
CA GLU A 288 -18.94 -6.66 36.14
C GLU A 288 -17.77 -5.69 35.84
N MET A 289 -16.64 -5.89 36.51
CA MET A 289 -15.43 -5.09 36.28
C MET A 289 -14.20 -5.97 36.15
N GLY A 290 -13.32 -5.61 35.23
CA GLY A 290 -12.22 -6.48 34.88
C GLY A 290 -11.17 -5.78 34.03
N ARG A 291 -9.95 -6.30 34.07
CA ARG A 291 -8.83 -5.81 33.26
C ARG A 291 -7.99 -6.95 32.75
N VAL A 292 -7.70 -6.92 31.46
CA VAL A 292 -6.64 -7.71 30.83
C VAL A 292 -5.56 -6.76 30.32
N GLU A 293 -4.37 -6.88 30.88
CA GLU A 293 -3.24 -5.99 30.61
C GLU A 293 -2.00 -6.77 30.18
N ILE A 294 -1.32 -6.24 29.16
CA ILE A 294 -0.01 -6.70 28.71
C ILE A 294 0.99 -5.57 28.96
N ALA A 295 2.00 -5.84 29.78
CA ALA A 295 3.08 -4.91 30.08
C ALA A 295 4.41 -5.42 29.51
N ILE A 296 5.19 -4.49 28.96
CA ILE A 296 6.57 -4.73 28.50
C ILE A 296 7.49 -4.17 29.58
N LEU A 297 8.42 -4.99 30.06
CA LEU A 297 9.31 -4.65 31.16
C LEU A 297 10.78 -4.58 30.72
N ASP A 298 11.58 -3.80 31.44
CA ASP A 298 13.03 -3.78 31.31
C ASP A 298 13.72 -4.95 32.05
N GLU A 299 15.05 -4.99 32.03
CA GLU A 299 15.86 -6.00 32.71
C GLU A 299 15.67 -6.03 34.23
N ASN A 300 15.22 -4.92 34.82
CA ASN A 300 14.96 -4.78 36.25
C ASN A 300 13.49 -5.01 36.60
N SER A 301 12.69 -5.56 35.68
CA SER A 301 11.23 -5.72 35.81
C SER A 301 10.46 -4.39 36.02
N LYS A 302 10.99 -3.24 35.58
CA LYS A 302 10.25 -1.98 35.54
C LYS A 302 9.44 -1.86 34.26
N ILE A 303 8.24 -1.27 34.35
CA ILE A 303 7.34 -1.11 33.21
C ILE A 303 7.89 -0.08 32.22
N LEU A 304 8.05 -0.50 30.96
CA LEU A 304 8.33 0.39 29.83
C LEU A 304 7.05 0.92 29.22
N SER A 305 6.08 0.04 29.00
CA SER A 305 4.77 0.38 28.48
C SER A 305 3.76 -0.68 28.87
N LYS A 306 2.50 -0.28 28.99
CA LYS A 306 1.38 -1.19 29.23
C LYS A 306 0.21 -0.85 28.32
N ILE A 307 -0.43 -1.88 27.78
CA ILE A 307 -1.68 -1.77 27.02
C ILE A 307 -2.69 -2.71 27.64
N ALA A 308 -3.92 -2.23 27.81
CA ALA A 308 -4.96 -2.98 28.46
C ALA A 308 -6.33 -2.73 27.83
N MET A 309 -7.18 -3.74 27.94
CA MET A 309 -8.61 -3.61 27.77
C MET A 309 -9.28 -3.80 29.12
N ASN A 310 -10.14 -2.85 29.47
CA ASN A 310 -10.76 -2.76 30.78
C ASN A 310 -12.28 -2.73 30.61
N ASP A 311 -13.02 -3.20 31.60
CA ASP A 311 -14.40 -2.80 31.85
C ASP A 311 -14.44 -2.12 33.23
N LEU A 312 -14.67 -0.80 33.22
CA LEU A 312 -14.43 0.08 34.37
C LEU A 312 -15.71 0.63 35.00
N TYR A 313 -16.87 0.39 34.41
CA TYR A 313 -18.10 1.10 34.78
C TYR A 313 -19.09 0.14 35.46
N TRP A 314 -19.44 0.46 36.70
CA TRP A 314 -20.42 -0.32 37.49
C TRP A 314 -21.89 -0.06 37.12
N GLN A 315 -22.15 0.93 36.26
CA GLN A 315 -23.49 1.36 35.80
C GLN A 315 -23.70 1.19 34.29
N ALA A 316 -22.67 0.81 33.54
CA ALA A 316 -22.77 0.57 32.11
C ALA A 316 -21.75 -0.50 31.70
N GLU A 317 -22.13 -1.39 30.78
CA GLU A 317 -21.15 -2.23 30.09
C GLU A 317 -20.39 -1.32 29.13
N GLN A 318 -19.16 -0.94 29.48
CA GLN A 318 -18.37 -0.04 28.66
C GLN A 318 -16.90 -0.43 28.74
N ASN A 319 -16.47 -1.18 27.74
CA ASN A 319 -15.07 -1.52 27.56
C ASN A 319 -14.26 -0.26 27.21
N PHE A 320 -13.06 -0.18 27.79
CA PHE A 320 -12.21 1.00 27.76
C PHE A 320 -10.76 0.60 27.49
N GLY A 321 -10.23 1.06 26.36
CA GLY A 321 -8.85 0.79 25.95
C GLY A 321 -7.89 1.78 26.59
N THR A 322 -6.78 1.28 27.13
CA THR A 322 -5.73 2.13 27.72
C THR A 322 -4.37 1.73 27.21
N MET A 323 -3.55 2.70 26.81
CA MET A 323 -2.13 2.51 26.50
C MET A 323 -1.30 3.62 27.15
N VAL A 324 -0.31 3.22 27.92
CA VAL A 324 0.61 4.12 28.63
C VAL A 324 2.06 3.72 28.39
N ILE A 325 2.92 4.72 28.20
CA ILE A 325 4.38 4.60 28.14
C ILE A 325 4.97 5.18 29.43
N GLY A 326 5.79 4.38 30.10
CA GLY A 326 6.40 4.66 31.39
C GLY A 326 5.59 4.17 32.59
N TYR A 327 6.27 4.13 33.74
CA TYR A 327 5.71 3.80 35.04
C TYR A 327 5.33 5.06 35.85
N ASP A 328 4.61 4.88 36.93
CA ASP A 328 4.18 5.91 37.86
C ASP A 328 5.38 6.66 38.44
N ASN A 329 5.29 8.00 38.42
CA ASN A 329 6.35 8.93 38.80
C ASN A 329 7.58 8.95 37.88
N LYS A 330 7.59 8.25 36.73
CA LYS A 330 8.62 8.43 35.70
C LYS A 330 8.45 9.79 35.02
N PRO A 331 9.47 10.67 35.00
CA PRO A 331 9.41 11.91 34.24
C PRO A 331 9.12 11.64 32.75
N GLY A 332 8.10 12.30 32.21
CA GLY A 332 7.68 12.12 30.81
C GLY A 332 6.78 10.92 30.56
N LYS A 333 6.13 10.34 31.57
CA LYS A 333 5.02 9.39 31.38
C LYS A 333 4.00 9.94 30.39
N THR A 334 3.62 9.13 29.40
CA THR A 334 2.74 9.53 28.30
C THR A 334 1.63 8.51 28.13
N GLY A 335 0.37 8.95 28.15
CA GLY A 335 -0.78 8.13 27.72
C GLY A 335 -1.02 8.32 26.22
N LEU A 336 -1.11 7.23 25.45
CA LEU A 336 -1.41 7.29 24.02
C LEU A 336 -2.87 7.03 23.70
N ILE A 337 -3.49 6.09 24.42
CA ILE A 337 -4.89 5.70 24.23
C ILE A 337 -5.53 5.68 25.61
N TYR A 338 -6.70 6.33 25.72
CA TYR A 338 -7.52 6.35 26.93
C TYR A 338 -8.97 6.66 26.52
N GLU A 339 -9.64 5.69 25.90
CA GLU A 339 -10.97 5.91 25.31
C GLU A 339 -11.80 4.61 25.16
N SER A 340 -13.10 4.78 24.94
CA SER A 340 -14.04 3.69 24.60
C SER A 340 -14.25 3.49 23.08
N GLY A 341 -13.50 4.23 22.24
CA GLY A 341 -13.67 4.25 20.78
C GLY A 341 -14.57 5.41 20.29
N ASP A 342 -15.03 5.35 19.04
CA ASP A 342 -15.86 6.41 18.42
C ASP A 342 -17.20 6.58 19.12
N TYR A 343 -17.70 5.49 19.70
CA TYR A 343 -18.91 5.46 20.52
C TYR A 343 -18.60 4.81 21.86
N PRO A 344 -19.36 5.11 22.93
CA PRO A 344 -19.18 4.50 24.24
C PRO A 344 -19.17 2.96 24.24
N ASN A 345 -19.82 2.32 23.27
CA ASN A 345 -19.94 0.87 23.16
C ASN A 345 -19.06 0.22 22.08
N THR A 346 -18.15 0.96 21.42
CA THR A 346 -17.34 0.42 20.32
C THR A 346 -16.55 -0.82 20.75
N TRP A 347 -15.90 -0.75 21.91
CA TRP A 347 -15.14 -1.87 22.45
C TRP A 347 -15.96 -2.94 23.14
N ASN A 348 -17.28 -2.77 23.31
CA ASN A 348 -18.09 -3.75 24.06
C ASN A 348 -18.02 -5.15 23.45
N GLN A 349 -18.09 -6.17 24.31
CA GLN A 349 -17.91 -7.57 23.91
C GLN A 349 -16.55 -7.78 23.22
N TYR A 350 -15.50 -7.22 23.81
CA TYR A 350 -14.18 -7.15 23.17
C TYR A 350 -13.60 -8.55 22.95
N PHE A 351 -13.27 -8.82 21.69
CA PHE A 351 -12.28 -9.80 21.28
C PHE A 351 -11.49 -9.16 20.14
N GLY A 352 -10.19 -9.06 20.31
CA GLY A 352 -9.41 -8.23 19.40
C GLY A 352 -7.91 -8.23 19.67
N ARG A 353 -7.22 -7.34 18.96
CA ARG A 353 -5.78 -7.20 18.99
C ARG A 353 -5.36 -6.00 19.81
N LEU A 354 -4.41 -6.23 20.71
CA LEU A 354 -3.60 -5.18 21.31
C LEU A 354 -2.20 -5.22 20.68
N TRP A 355 -1.71 -4.07 20.21
CA TRP A 355 -0.44 -3.97 19.51
C TRP A 355 0.34 -2.74 19.97
N ILE A 356 1.64 -2.91 20.19
CA ILE A 356 2.57 -1.84 20.55
C ILE A 356 3.82 -2.01 19.70
N ALA A 357 4.37 -0.90 19.18
CA ALA A 357 5.69 -0.89 18.60
C ALA A 357 6.55 0.28 19.10
N ARG A 358 7.86 0.03 19.15
CA ARG A 358 8.87 1.08 19.25
C ARG A 358 9.90 0.91 18.15
N THR A 359 10.13 2.00 17.41
CA THR A 359 11.16 2.11 16.37
C THR A 359 11.92 3.42 16.54
N GLY A 360 13.19 3.34 16.96
CA GLY A 360 13.98 4.48 17.41
C GLY A 360 13.34 5.13 18.64
N ASN A 361 13.01 6.41 18.52
CA ASN A 361 12.29 7.19 19.53
C ASN A 361 10.78 7.33 19.23
N VAL A 362 10.26 6.60 18.23
CA VAL A 362 8.85 6.62 17.87
C VAL A 362 8.16 5.44 18.53
N TRP A 363 7.05 5.73 19.21
CA TRP A 363 6.15 4.77 19.81
C TRP A 363 4.81 4.77 19.10
N GLU A 364 4.29 3.59 18.85
CA GLU A 364 3.02 3.37 18.18
C GLU A 364 2.18 2.37 18.98
N ALA A 365 0.89 2.60 19.04
CA ALA A 365 -0.07 1.75 19.73
C ALA A 365 -1.29 1.55 18.82
N TYR A 366 -1.81 0.33 18.82
CA TYR A 366 -2.97 -0.03 18.04
C TYR A 366 -3.88 -0.98 18.84
N ILE A 367 -5.16 -0.65 18.89
CA ILE A 367 -6.22 -1.49 19.44
C ILE A 367 -7.22 -1.74 18.33
N SER A 368 -7.50 -3.01 18.02
CA SER A 368 -8.59 -3.37 17.12
C SER A 368 -9.52 -4.37 17.76
N LYS A 369 -10.78 -4.33 17.36
CA LYS A 369 -11.78 -5.36 17.65
C LYS A 369 -12.00 -6.18 16.39
N PHE A 370 -12.08 -7.49 16.53
CA PHE A 370 -12.29 -8.37 15.37
C PHE A 370 -13.76 -8.50 14.99
N LEU A 371 -14.00 -8.70 13.70
CA LEU A 371 -15.30 -9.15 13.20
C LEU A 371 -15.65 -10.51 13.82
N PRO A 372 -16.90 -10.73 14.27
CA PRO A 372 -17.30 -11.97 14.94
C PRO A 372 -16.91 -13.23 14.16
N GLY A 373 -16.19 -14.15 14.82
CA GLY A 373 -15.76 -15.42 14.22
C GLY A 373 -14.60 -15.31 13.23
N THR A 374 -13.94 -14.15 13.15
CA THR A 374 -12.77 -13.93 12.29
C THR A 374 -11.63 -13.26 13.07
N GLU A 375 -10.46 -13.13 12.44
CA GLU A 375 -9.34 -12.29 12.92
C GLU A 375 -9.15 -11.03 12.05
N LYS A 376 -10.21 -10.59 11.37
CA LYS A 376 -10.22 -9.36 10.58
C LYS A 376 -10.65 -8.20 11.45
N ASP A 377 -9.92 -7.08 11.36
CA ASP A 377 -10.21 -5.87 12.13
C ASP A 377 -11.54 -5.24 11.67
N ASP A 378 -12.40 -4.87 12.62
CA ASP A 378 -13.70 -4.22 12.43
C ASP A 378 -13.62 -2.74 12.85
N SER A 379 -13.38 -2.50 14.14
CA SER A 379 -13.15 -1.17 14.70
C SER A 379 -11.71 -1.05 15.16
N GLU A 380 -11.08 0.09 14.90
CA GLU A 380 -9.65 0.29 15.15
C GLU A 380 -9.32 1.66 15.78
N ARG A 381 -8.25 1.68 16.56
CA ARG A 381 -7.62 2.88 17.08
C ARG A 381 -6.12 2.79 16.94
N PHE A 382 -5.54 3.79 16.29
CA PHE A 382 -4.11 3.95 16.11
C PHE A 382 -3.64 5.24 16.76
N ALA A 383 -2.58 5.17 17.56
CA ALA A 383 -1.94 6.32 18.17
C ALA A 383 -0.43 6.25 17.95
N ARG A 384 0.18 7.40 17.66
CA ARG A 384 1.62 7.53 17.44
C ARG A 384 2.18 8.71 18.22
N TRP A 385 3.33 8.51 18.83
CA TRP A 385 4.04 9.53 19.59
C TRP A 385 5.55 9.45 19.35
N THR A 386 6.22 10.59 19.41
CA THR A 386 7.68 10.68 19.26
C THR A 386 8.28 11.22 20.55
N ASP A 387 9.15 10.44 21.16
CA ASP A 387 9.90 10.79 22.36
C ASP A 387 11.06 11.72 22.00
N LYS A 388 10.76 13.02 21.89
CA LYS A 388 11.73 14.04 21.49
C LYS A 388 12.90 14.19 22.49
N ASP A 389 12.65 13.87 23.75
CA ASP A 389 13.64 14.00 24.83
C ASP A 389 14.36 12.67 25.12
N ASN A 390 14.04 11.59 24.40
CA ASN A 390 14.59 10.25 24.59
C ASN A 390 14.47 9.73 26.04
N LYS A 391 13.35 10.02 26.71
CA LYS A 391 13.06 9.63 28.11
C LYS A 391 12.63 8.17 28.28
N HIS A 392 12.27 7.48 27.20
CA HIS A 392 11.80 6.09 27.17
C HIS A 392 12.60 5.23 26.18
N MET A 393 13.91 5.22 26.37
CA MET A 393 14.86 4.48 25.53
C MET A 393 15.35 3.17 26.16
N GLU A 394 14.83 2.78 27.33
CA GLU A 394 15.22 1.53 27.99
C GLU A 394 14.79 0.30 27.18
N LYS A 395 15.58 -0.77 27.22
CA LYS A 395 15.37 -1.95 26.37
C LYS A 395 14.34 -2.91 26.96
N ALA A 396 13.51 -3.51 26.12
CA ALA A 396 12.54 -4.51 26.51
C ALA A 396 13.21 -5.87 26.78
N ALA A 397 13.01 -6.42 27.98
CA ALA A 397 13.60 -7.68 28.41
C ALA A 397 12.56 -8.74 28.79
N GLN A 398 11.37 -8.34 29.24
CA GLN A 398 10.34 -9.27 29.71
C GLN A 398 8.95 -8.79 29.27
N ILE A 399 8.00 -9.74 29.21
CA ILE A 399 6.58 -9.46 29.02
C ILE A 399 5.85 -9.97 30.25
N GLN A 400 4.91 -9.17 30.75
CA GLN A 400 4.01 -9.51 31.84
C GLN A 400 2.56 -9.48 31.35
N ILE A 401 1.80 -10.51 31.70
CA ILE A 401 0.37 -10.61 31.48
C ILE A 401 -0.31 -10.54 32.84
N SER A 402 -1.33 -9.71 32.98
CA SER A 402 -2.16 -9.65 34.17
C SER A 402 -3.64 -9.64 33.83
N ILE A 403 -4.41 -10.46 34.54
CA ILE A 403 -5.87 -10.55 34.45
C ILE A 403 -6.42 -10.32 35.85
N MET A 404 -7.20 -9.24 36.02
CA MET A 404 -7.54 -8.71 37.34
C MET A 404 -9.01 -8.35 37.47
N GLN A 405 -9.52 -8.49 38.69
CA GLN A 405 -10.82 -7.98 39.12
C GLN A 405 -10.65 -6.74 39.99
N TRP A 406 -11.70 -5.92 40.07
CA TRP A 406 -11.71 -4.72 40.91
C TRP A 406 -12.40 -4.99 42.24
N GLN A 407 -11.63 -5.01 43.34
CA GLN A 407 -12.18 -5.24 44.68
C GLN A 407 -13.09 -6.48 44.73
N ASP A 408 -14.21 -6.38 45.45
CA ASP A 408 -15.23 -7.43 45.56
C ASP A 408 -16.29 -7.37 44.44
N VAL A 409 -16.07 -6.57 43.39
CA VAL A 409 -16.98 -6.50 42.24
C VAL A 409 -16.87 -7.79 41.43
N PRO A 410 -18.00 -8.38 40.98
CA PRO A 410 -17.97 -9.54 40.11
C PRO A 410 -17.01 -9.34 38.93
N PRO A 411 -16.08 -10.27 38.67
CA PRO A 411 -15.19 -10.16 37.54
C PRO A 411 -15.97 -10.28 36.22
N VAL A 412 -15.45 -9.63 35.18
CA VAL A 412 -15.91 -9.80 33.79
C VAL A 412 -15.91 -11.28 33.40
N GLU A 413 -17.03 -11.77 32.86
CA GLU A 413 -17.26 -13.20 32.57
C GLU A 413 -16.13 -13.85 31.77
N ALA A 414 -15.65 -13.19 30.70
CA ALA A 414 -14.56 -13.71 29.89
C ALA A 414 -13.42 -12.71 29.78
N MET A 415 -12.32 -13.00 30.48
CA MET A 415 -11.06 -12.27 30.42
C MET A 415 -9.91 -13.22 30.11
N THR A 416 -9.38 -13.14 28.89
CA THR A 416 -8.39 -14.11 28.40
C THR A 416 -7.37 -13.48 27.47
N VAL A 417 -6.21 -14.15 27.34
CA VAL A 417 -5.19 -13.90 26.31
C VAL A 417 -4.99 -15.19 25.54
N SER A 418 -5.14 -15.18 24.22
CA SER A 418 -5.11 -16.41 23.40
C SER A 418 -3.91 -16.52 22.47
N ASP A 419 -3.23 -15.41 22.17
CA ASP A 419 -2.03 -15.41 21.34
C ASP A 419 -1.13 -14.24 21.77
N LEU A 420 0.17 -14.47 21.85
CA LEU A 420 1.17 -13.44 22.12
C LEU A 420 2.36 -13.63 21.18
N LYS A 421 2.69 -12.58 20.44
CA LYS A 421 3.84 -12.53 19.54
C LYS A 421 4.70 -11.30 19.86
N PHE A 422 6.01 -11.49 19.76
CA PHE A 422 6.97 -10.41 19.96
C PHE A 422 8.06 -10.49 18.88
N TRP A 423 8.30 -9.37 18.22
CA TRP A 423 9.32 -9.22 17.19
C TRP A 423 10.36 -8.20 17.63
N LYS A 424 11.63 -8.51 17.36
CA LYS A 424 12.71 -7.54 17.37
C LYS A 424 12.70 -6.80 16.03
N VAL A 425 12.69 -5.48 16.08
CA VAL A 425 12.84 -4.64 14.89
C VAL A 425 14.33 -4.34 14.71
N ASN A 426 14.90 -4.75 13.59
CA ASN A 426 16.29 -4.44 13.26
C ASN A 426 16.33 -3.16 12.41
N LEU A 427 16.91 -2.08 12.97
CA LEU A 427 17.13 -0.82 12.27
C LEU A 427 18.33 -0.91 11.30
N ASN A 428 18.39 0.01 10.33
CA ASN A 428 19.47 0.14 9.35
C ASN A 428 20.79 0.54 10.04
N ASN A 429 21.47 -0.45 10.61
CA ASN A 429 22.80 -0.27 11.19
C ASN A 429 23.82 -0.62 10.10
N GLN A 430 24.95 0.11 10.02
CA GLN A 430 25.96 -0.04 8.95
C GLN A 430 26.49 -1.48 8.77
N ASN A 431 26.28 -2.39 9.72
CA ASN A 431 26.79 -3.77 9.67
C ASN A 431 25.71 -4.86 9.50
N THR A 432 24.42 -4.53 9.64
CA THR A 432 23.29 -5.48 9.56
C THR A 432 22.05 -4.82 8.95
N PRO A 433 22.09 -4.41 7.68
CA PRO A 433 20.93 -3.81 7.04
C PRO A 433 19.78 -4.84 6.92
N PRO A 434 18.53 -4.44 7.15
CA PRO A 434 17.39 -5.32 7.00
C PRO A 434 17.08 -5.62 5.54
N TYR A 435 16.38 -6.73 5.28
CA TYR A 435 15.78 -6.98 3.97
C TYR A 435 14.80 -5.86 3.59
N ILE A 436 14.86 -5.43 2.33
CA ILE A 436 13.93 -4.45 1.73
C ILE A 436 12.68 -5.14 1.17
N VAL A 437 12.79 -6.43 0.88
CA VAL A 437 11.72 -7.31 0.39
C VAL A 437 11.83 -8.66 1.08
N ASP A 438 10.69 -9.22 1.47
CA ASP A 438 10.56 -10.53 2.12
C ASP A 438 9.81 -11.53 1.22
N VAL A 439 9.84 -12.81 1.57
CA VAL A 439 9.16 -13.86 0.79
C VAL A 439 7.65 -13.61 0.75
N GLY A 440 7.08 -13.61 -0.45
CA GLY A 440 5.66 -13.35 -0.69
C GLY A 440 5.36 -11.90 -1.07
N ASP A 441 6.32 -10.99 -0.93
CA ASP A 441 6.16 -9.61 -1.40
C ASP A 441 6.06 -9.54 -2.93
N LYS A 442 5.29 -8.58 -3.42
CA LYS A 442 5.15 -8.20 -4.81
C LYS A 442 5.71 -6.79 -5.01
N VAL A 443 6.75 -6.71 -5.81
CA VAL A 443 7.35 -5.45 -6.25
C VAL A 443 6.79 -5.07 -7.61
N VAL A 444 6.32 -3.83 -7.75
CA VAL A 444 5.87 -3.28 -9.03
C VAL A 444 6.66 -2.01 -9.32
N ILE A 445 7.35 -1.99 -10.45
CA ILE A 445 8.07 -0.83 -10.97
C ILE A 445 7.27 -0.30 -12.16
N ASP A 446 6.58 0.82 -11.94
CA ASP A 446 5.80 1.53 -12.95
C ASP A 446 6.65 2.69 -13.51
N THR A 447 7.18 2.48 -14.71
CA THR A 447 8.06 3.47 -15.36
C THR A 447 7.28 4.59 -16.03
N GLU A 448 5.99 4.40 -16.30
CA GLU A 448 5.12 5.43 -16.87
C GLU A 448 4.82 6.51 -15.83
N ASN A 449 4.56 6.09 -14.59
CA ASN A 449 4.33 7.00 -13.46
C ASN A 449 5.58 7.30 -12.64
N SER A 450 6.75 6.74 -13.02
CA SER A 450 8.01 6.86 -12.27
C SER A 450 7.86 6.50 -10.80
N HIS A 451 7.19 5.37 -10.55
CA HIS A 451 6.79 4.92 -9.23
C HIS A 451 7.22 3.48 -8.97
N VAL A 452 7.43 3.15 -7.69
CA VAL A 452 7.75 1.78 -7.26
C VAL A 452 6.98 1.48 -5.98
N THR A 453 6.39 0.29 -5.93
CA THR A 453 5.66 -0.20 -4.76
C THR A 453 6.12 -1.58 -4.32
N ILE A 454 6.06 -1.83 -3.02
CA ILE A 454 6.21 -3.15 -2.40
C ILE A 454 4.90 -3.41 -1.63
N GLU A 455 4.18 -4.48 -1.97
CA GLU A 455 2.86 -4.77 -1.39
C GLU A 455 1.87 -3.60 -1.51
N GLY A 456 1.91 -2.90 -2.66
CA GLY A 456 1.09 -1.71 -2.93
C GLY A 456 1.48 -0.45 -2.14
N LYS A 457 2.46 -0.52 -1.24
CA LYS A 457 2.99 0.64 -0.50
C LYS A 457 4.12 1.30 -1.28
N ASN A 458 4.13 2.63 -1.28
CA ASN A 458 5.17 3.42 -1.95
C ASN A 458 6.57 3.09 -1.38
N ALA A 459 7.50 2.73 -2.26
CA ALA A 459 8.89 2.39 -1.94
C ALA A 459 9.90 3.34 -2.61
N ILE A 460 9.47 4.50 -3.11
CA ILE A 460 10.36 5.44 -3.81
C ILE A 460 11.48 5.98 -2.92
N ASN A 461 11.25 6.01 -1.60
CA ASN A 461 12.22 6.50 -0.60
C ASN A 461 13.46 5.60 -0.47
N ILE A 462 13.40 4.36 -0.94
CA ILE A 462 14.53 3.43 -0.94
C ILE A 462 15.16 3.25 -2.33
N LYS A 463 14.66 3.97 -3.35
CA LYS A 463 15.28 4.02 -4.68
C LYS A 463 16.61 4.77 -4.60
N GLU A 464 17.65 4.23 -5.22
CA GLU A 464 18.93 4.91 -5.35
C GLU A 464 18.76 6.18 -6.20
N PHE A 465 19.26 7.31 -5.69
CA PHE A 465 19.06 8.63 -6.29
C PHE A 465 19.56 8.71 -7.74
N PHE A 466 20.71 8.10 -8.04
CA PHE A 466 21.35 8.15 -9.36
C PHE A 466 20.86 7.09 -10.35
N SER A 467 20.03 6.14 -9.91
CA SER A 467 19.46 5.11 -10.79
C SER A 467 18.31 5.68 -11.62
N ASN A 468 18.07 5.16 -12.82
CA ASN A 468 16.99 5.60 -13.72
C ASN A 468 15.87 4.54 -13.82
N PHE A 469 14.67 4.96 -14.22
CA PHE A 469 13.58 4.01 -14.48
C PHE A 469 13.82 3.27 -15.80
N PRO A 470 13.55 1.95 -15.88
CA PRO A 470 13.78 1.19 -17.09
C PRO A 470 12.98 1.71 -18.29
N VAL A 471 13.61 1.73 -19.46
CA VAL A 471 12.97 2.09 -20.73
C VAL A 471 13.27 1.02 -21.76
N ILE A 472 12.26 0.65 -22.57
CA ILE A 472 12.43 -0.27 -23.69
C ILE A 472 12.66 0.56 -24.96
N ASN A 473 13.91 0.62 -25.41
CA ASN A 473 14.29 1.33 -26.64
C ASN A 473 13.72 0.65 -27.88
N LYS A 474 13.80 1.32 -29.03
CA LYS A 474 13.46 0.70 -30.32
C LYS A 474 14.38 -0.48 -30.62
N GLY A 475 13.83 -1.57 -31.14
CA GLY A 475 14.59 -2.75 -31.54
C GLY A 475 14.80 -3.75 -30.41
N MET A 476 15.98 -4.37 -30.37
CA MET A 476 16.33 -5.39 -29.39
C MET A 476 16.73 -4.76 -28.06
N ASN A 477 16.17 -5.27 -26.97
CA ASN A 477 16.46 -4.86 -25.61
C ASN A 477 16.67 -6.10 -24.74
N ILE A 478 17.49 -5.93 -23.71
CA ILE A 478 17.71 -6.93 -22.67
C ILE A 478 17.43 -6.23 -21.34
N LEU A 479 16.47 -6.77 -20.58
CA LEU A 479 16.27 -6.41 -19.19
C LEU A 479 16.83 -7.52 -18.32
N GLU A 480 17.59 -7.17 -17.29
CA GLU A 480 18.20 -8.13 -16.37
C GLU A 480 17.94 -7.71 -14.93
N ILE A 481 17.26 -8.57 -14.16
CA ILE A 481 16.99 -8.34 -12.74
C ILE A 481 18.06 -9.06 -11.91
N MET A 482 18.62 -8.34 -10.95
CA MET A 482 19.51 -8.90 -9.93
C MET A 482 18.92 -8.69 -8.53
N PRO A 483 19.10 -9.66 -7.63
CA PRO A 483 19.78 -10.95 -7.84
C PRO A 483 18.97 -11.98 -8.63
N SER A 484 19.67 -12.94 -9.25
CA SER A 484 19.08 -13.94 -10.16
C SER A 484 18.13 -14.93 -9.49
N ASP A 485 18.14 -15.01 -8.16
CA ASP A 485 17.32 -15.89 -7.34
C ASP A 485 16.29 -15.13 -6.49
N ILE A 486 16.03 -13.86 -6.83
CA ILE A 486 15.08 -13.00 -6.11
C ILE A 486 13.64 -13.54 -6.16
N GLY A 487 13.25 -14.18 -7.27
CA GLY A 487 11.87 -14.61 -7.48
C GLY A 487 11.50 -14.91 -8.92
N THR A 488 10.22 -14.71 -9.24
CA THR A 488 9.69 -14.73 -10.60
C THR A 488 9.32 -13.32 -11.03
N ALA A 489 9.53 -12.98 -12.29
CA ALA A 489 9.24 -11.64 -12.78
C ALA A 489 8.64 -11.67 -14.18
N LYS A 490 7.86 -10.64 -14.48
CA LYS A 490 7.35 -10.36 -15.82
C LYS A 490 7.43 -8.86 -16.11
N VAL A 491 7.56 -8.54 -17.40
CA VAL A 491 7.50 -7.17 -17.90
C VAL A 491 6.38 -7.04 -18.89
N THR A 492 5.56 -6.01 -18.71
CA THR A 492 4.47 -5.65 -19.61
C THR A 492 4.76 -4.30 -20.25
N TYR A 493 4.57 -4.19 -21.56
CA TYR A 493 4.81 -2.96 -22.31
C TYR A 493 3.89 -2.86 -23.52
N ARG A 494 3.74 -1.64 -24.05
CA ARG A 494 3.02 -1.38 -25.31
C ARG A 494 3.95 -0.77 -26.32
N GLU A 495 3.98 -1.31 -27.53
CA GLU A 495 4.74 -0.70 -28.62
C GLU A 495 4.18 0.69 -28.93
N ARG A 496 5.05 1.67 -29.11
CA ARG A 496 4.66 3.05 -29.40
C ARG A 496 5.04 3.40 -30.83
N PHE A 497 4.07 3.88 -31.61
CA PHE A 497 4.27 4.34 -32.98
C PHE A 497 4.06 5.84 -33.07
N ARG A 498 4.96 6.49 -33.78
CA ARG A 498 4.93 7.92 -34.01
C ARG A 498 3.92 8.26 -35.07
#